data_AF-A0A349H8L6-F1
#
_entry.id   AF-A0A349H8L6-F1
#
_cell.length_a   1.000
_cell.length_b   1.000
_cell.length_c   1.000
_cell.angle_alpha   90.00
_cell.angle_beta   90.00
_cell.angle_gamma   90.00
#
_symmetry.space_group_name_H-M   'P 1'
#
loop_
_entity.id
_entity.type
_entity.pdbx_description
1 polymer ?
#
loop_
_entity_poly.entity_id
_entity_poly.type
_entity_poly.pdbx_seq_one_letter_code
_entity_poly.pdbx_strand_id
1 'polypeptide(L)' 'FTPFTALFRPEEGRMGTVVTFLAVLELLRETLLELAQAEPFAPIYLRKRL' A
#
# COMPACT_ATOMS: atom_id res chain seq x y z
N PHE A 1 2.58 0.10 11.96
CA PHE A 1 2.80 0.36 10.52
C PHE A 1 3.13 -0.96 9.85
N THR A 2 2.57 -1.20 8.67
CA THR A 2 2.76 -2.43 7.88
C THR A 2 3.40 -2.05 6.54
N PRO A 3 4.51 -2.68 6.11
CA PRO A 3 5.09 -2.39 4.80
C PRO A 3 4.13 -2.81 3.68
N PHE A 4 4.03 -2.01 2.62
CA PHE A 4 3.18 -2.31 1.46
C PHE A 4 3.49 -3.67 0.83
N THR A 5 4.76 -4.08 0.81
CA THR A 5 5.21 -5.38 0.30
C THR A 5 4.72 -6.58 1.08
N ALA A 6 4.16 -6.39 2.29
CA ALA A 6 3.53 -7.48 3.05
C ALA A 6 2.06 -7.72 2.65
N LEU A 7 1.49 -6.90 1.74
CA LEU A 7 0.08 -7.00 1.34
C LEU A 7 -0.18 -7.89 0.12
N PHE A 8 0.87 -8.36 -0.54
CA PHE A 8 0.78 -9.24 -1.70
C PHE A 8 1.97 -10.22 -1.68
N ARG A 9 1.81 -11.33 -2.40
CA ARG A 9 2.86 -12.35 -2.53
C ARG A 9 3.63 -12.16 -3.85
N PRO A 10 4.92 -12.53 -3.90
CA PRO A 10 5.71 -12.42 -5.12
C PRO A 10 5.12 -13.14 -6.33
N GLU A 11 4.43 -14.27 -6.13
CA GLU A 11 3.85 -15.11 -7.19
C GLU A 11 2.69 -14.42 -7.92
N GLU A 12 2.08 -13.39 -7.32
CA GLU A 12 1.04 -12.57 -7.98
C GLU A 12 1.63 -11.66 -9.07
N GLY A 13 2.95 -11.51 -9.09
CA GLY A 13 3.70 -10.74 -10.07
C GLY A 13 3.29 -9.27 -10.13
N ARG A 14 3.57 -8.64 -11.27
CA ARG A 14 3.29 -7.20 -11.49
C ARG A 14 1.80 -6.86 -11.31
N MET A 15 0.92 -7.76 -11.73
CA MET A 15 -0.53 -7.55 -11.62
C MET A 15 -0.98 -7.48 -10.16
N GLY A 16 -0.52 -8.39 -9.30
CA GLY A 16 -0.83 -8.35 -7.87
C GLY A 16 -0.38 -7.06 -7.19
N THR A 17 0.85 -6.62 -7.49
CA THR A 17 1.37 -5.34 -6.98
C THR A 17 0.50 -4.15 -7.41
N VAL A 18 0.15 -4.05 -8.69
CA VAL A 18 -0.66 -2.92 -9.21
C VAL A 18 -2.06 -2.93 -8.59
N VAL A 19 -2.73 -4.07 -8.55
CA VAL A 19 -4.08 -4.18 -7.98
C VAL A 19 -4.08 -3.86 -6.47
N THR A 20 -3.09 -4.37 -5.74
CA THR A 20 -2.93 -4.08 -4.31
C THR A 20 -2.66 -2.59 -4.07
N PHE A 21 -1.85 -1.97 -4.94
CA PHE A 21 -1.60 -0.53 -4.86
C PHE A 21 -2.88 0.28 -5.11
N LEU A 22 -3.66 -0.07 -6.14
CA LEU A 22 -4.95 0.56 -6.41
C LEU A 22 -5.93 0.41 -5.24
N ALA A 23 -6.01 -0.78 -4.64
CA ALA A 23 -6.85 -1.00 -3.46
C ALA A 23 -6.42 -0.11 -2.27
N VAL A 24 -5.11 0.04 -2.03
CA VAL A 24 -4.59 0.96 -1.02
C VAL A 24 -4.97 2.41 -1.33
N LEU A 25 -4.86 2.85 -2.59
CA LEU A 25 -5.27 4.20 -2.99
C LEU A 25 -6.76 4.46 -2.77
N GLU A 26 -7.62 3.48 -3.06
CA GLU A 26 -9.06 3.58 -2.79
C GLU A 26 -9.34 3.68 -1.28
N LEU A 27 -8.66 2.88 -0.44
CA LEU A 27 -8.81 2.97 1.02
C LEU A 27 -8.30 4.29 1.59
N LEU A 28 -7.25 4.87 1.00
CA LEU A 28 -6.78 6.21 1.35
C LEU A 28 -7.80 7.28 0.97
N ARG A 29 -8.43 7.15 -0.21
CA ARG A 29 -9.49 8.05 -0.68
C ARG A 29 -10.69 8.06 0.27
N GLU A 30 -11.08 6.88 0.77
CA GLU A 30 -12.14 6.72 1.78
C GLU A 30 -11.68 7.03 3.22
N THR A 31 -10.46 7.55 3.40
CA THR A 31 -9.87 7.93 4.69
C THR A 31 -9.72 6.78 5.70
N LEU A 32 -9.72 5.52 5.25
CA LEU A 32 -9.62 4.35 6.13
C LEU A 32 -8.17 4.01 6.51
N LEU A 33 -7.21 4.46 5.70
CA LEU A 33 -5.78 4.25 5.90
C LEU A 33 -5.01 5.57 5.96
N GLU A 34 -3.79 5.49 6.46
CA GLU A 34 -2.73 6.48 6.30
C GLU A 34 -1.52 5.82 5.62
N LEU A 35 -0.82 6.58 4.79
CA LEU A 35 0.37 6.16 4.05
C LEU A 35 1.56 7.07 4.40
N ALA A 36 2.72 6.47 4.64
CA ALA A 36 3.99 7.16 4.81
C ALA A 36 5.00 6.73 3.73
N GLN A 37 5.61 7.72 3.08
CA GLN A 37 6.70 7.57 2.11
C GLN A 37 7.55 8.85 2.16
N ALA A 38 8.84 8.74 2.49
CA ALA A 38 9.69 9.91 2.75
C ALA A 38 10.14 10.62 1.46
N GLU A 39 10.38 9.86 0.39
CA GLU A 39 10.91 10.34 -0.89
C GLU A 39 10.30 9.51 -2.04
N PRO A 40 10.32 10.01 -3.29
CA PRO A 40 9.89 9.23 -4.44
C PRO A 40 10.59 7.87 -4.50
N PHE A 41 9.81 6.80 -4.67
CA PHE A 41 10.28 5.41 -4.73
C PHE A 41 10.88 4.84 -3.44
N ALA A 42 10.88 5.60 -2.33
CA ALA A 42 11.20 5.05 -1.01
C ALA A 42 10.13 4.02 -0.59
N PRO A 43 10.44 3.09 0.34
CA PRO A 43 9.47 2.12 0.83
C PRO A 43 8.19 2.76 1.36
N ILE A 44 7.06 2.08 1.09
CA ILE A 44 5.73 2.53 1.50
C ILE A 44 5.31 1.78 2.76
N TYR A 45 4.85 2.54 3.76
CA TYR A 45 4.29 2.00 5.00
C TYR A 45 2.86 2.47 5.20
N LEU A 46 2.01 1.55 5.68
CA LEU A 46 0.58 1.77 5.87
C LEU A 46 0.19 1.62 7.34
N ARG A 47 -0.83 2.36 7.76
CA ARG A 47 -1.46 2.24 9.08
C ARG A 47 -2.96 2.44 8.97
N LYS A 48 -3.73 1.68 9.73
CA LYS A 48 -5.18 1.90 9.85
C LYS A 48 -5.43 3.25 10.54
N ARG A 49 -6.38 4.04 10.02
CA ARG A 49 -6.85 5.25 10.70
C ARG A 49 -7.74 4.86 11.88
N LEU A 50 -7.50 5.45 13.05
CA LEU A 50 -8.32 5.29 14.26
C LEU A 50 -9.47 6.30 14.27
#